data_AF-A0A7G9LMJ1-F1
#
_entry.id   AF-A0A7G9LMJ1-F1
#
_cell.length_a   1.000
_cell.length_b   1.000
_cell.length_c   1.000
_cell.angle_alpha   90.00
_cell.angle_beta   90.00
_cell.angle_gamma   90.00
#
_symmetry.space_group_name_H-M   'P 1'
#
loop_
_entity.id
_entity.type
_entity.pdbx_description
1 polymer ?
#
loop_
_entity_poly.entity_id
_entity_poly.type
_entity_poly.pdbx_seq_one_letter_code
_entity_poly.pdbx_strand_id
1 'polypeptide(L)'
;MIELFNNFSTLIIFLHVISAIVWIGGMIVIRFAVHYSMQNIEEPKIRLGRTLENLKRFFSMVIPSIITLLITAIILILALDFKDTELYKFVIAKEIIWFIMTLIFVVIYIKRDKAQKAFDSGDFLSAKNQLNPLAKYLIPINIFLGIVAVILGITLRGF
;
A
#
# COMPACT_ATOMS: atom_id res chain seq x y z
N MET A 1 13.22 -5.86 22.35
CA MET A 1 12.25 -6.32 21.33
C MET A 1 11.49 -7.55 21.78
N ILE A 2 12.18 -8.60 22.25
CA ILE A 2 11.55 -9.82 22.78
C ILE A 2 10.61 -9.52 23.96
N GLU A 3 11.07 -8.76 24.97
CA GLU A 3 10.23 -8.39 26.14
C GLU A 3 8.98 -7.59 25.74
N LEU A 4 9.13 -6.60 24.84
CA LEU A 4 8.02 -5.84 24.29
C LEU A 4 7.01 -6.75 23.57
N PHE A 5 7.49 -7.68 22.75
CA PHE A 5 6.63 -8.62 22.05
C PHE A 5 5.92 -9.55 23.02
N ASN A 6 6.60 -10.11 24.01
CA ASN A 6 5.98 -11.01 24.99
C ASN A 6 4.86 -10.32 25.79
N ASN A 7 5.02 -9.03 26.11
CA ASN A 7 4.02 -8.26 26.84
C ASN A 7 2.85 -7.76 25.96
N PHE A 8 3.05 -7.60 24.65
CA PHE A 8 2.08 -6.96 23.74
C PHE A 8 1.83 -7.72 22.42
N SER A 9 2.08 -9.03 22.38
CA SER A 9 2.09 -9.86 21.16
C SER A 9 0.78 -9.73 20.37
N THR A 10 -0.36 -9.86 21.04
CA THR A 10 -1.70 -9.72 20.44
C THR A 10 -1.87 -8.37 19.77
N LEU A 11 -1.46 -7.28 20.43
CA LEU A 11 -1.61 -5.93 19.90
C LEU A 11 -0.68 -5.71 18.69
N ILE A 12 0.57 -6.15 18.76
CA ILE A 12 1.55 -6.02 17.68
C ILE A 12 1.08 -6.77 16.43
N ILE A 13 0.64 -8.03 16.60
CA ILE A 13 0.13 -8.85 15.50
C ILE A 13 -1.14 -8.25 14.93
N PHE A 14 -2.07 -7.79 15.79
CA PHE A 14 -3.28 -7.12 15.35
C PHE A 14 -2.97 -5.88 14.51
N LEU A 15 -2.10 -4.99 15.00
CA LEU A 15 -1.68 -3.78 14.31
C LEU A 15 -1.00 -4.10 12.97
N HIS A 16 -0.19 -5.16 12.92
CA HIS A 16 0.42 -5.63 11.68
C HIS A 16 -0.65 -6.04 10.66
N VAL A 17 -1.56 -6.95 11.06
CA VAL A 17 -2.58 -7.50 10.16
C VAL A 17 -3.57 -6.44 9.69
N ILE A 18 -4.09 -5.59 10.60
CA ILE A 18 -5.04 -4.54 10.22
C ILE A 18 -4.41 -3.52 9.27
N SER A 19 -3.11 -3.21 9.44
CA SER A 19 -2.40 -2.30 8.55
C SER A 19 -2.28 -2.87 7.13
N ALA A 20 -2.00 -4.17 7.00
CA ALA A 20 -1.98 -4.84 5.70
C ALA A 20 -3.37 -4.85 5.04
N ILE A 21 -4.43 -5.10 5.82
CA ILE A 21 -5.82 -5.07 5.36
C ILE A 21 -6.19 -3.67 4.83
N VAL A 22 -5.90 -2.61 5.60
CA VAL A 22 -6.21 -1.24 5.19
C VAL A 22 -5.47 -0.85 3.91
N TRP A 23 -4.19 -1.23 3.79
CA TRP A 23 -3.41 -0.89 2.60
C TRP A 23 -3.91 -1.63 1.36
N ILE A 24 -3.96 -2.96 1.39
CA ILE A 24 -4.35 -3.79 0.24
C ILE A 24 -5.83 -3.55 -0.10
N GLY A 25 -6.70 -3.58 0.90
CA GLY A 25 -8.13 -3.31 0.75
C GLY A 25 -8.40 -1.92 0.19
N GLY A 26 -7.68 -0.90 0.68
CA GLY A 26 -7.77 0.46 0.15
C GLY A 26 -7.38 0.53 -1.34
N MET A 27 -6.30 -0.15 -1.74
CA MET A 27 -5.89 -0.21 -3.15
C MET A 27 -6.96 -0.89 -4.02
N ILE A 28 -7.55 -1.99 -3.55
CA ILE A 28 -8.64 -2.70 -4.22
C ILE A 28 -9.84 -1.78 -4.40
N VAL A 29 -10.28 -1.06 -3.36
CA VAL A 29 -11.39 -0.10 -3.45
C VAL A 29 -11.07 1.02 -4.44
N ILE A 30 -9.87 1.60 -4.39
CA ILE A 30 -9.47 2.64 -5.33
C ILE A 30 -9.50 2.14 -6.77
N ARG A 31 -9.03 0.91 -7.01
CA ARG A 31 -8.94 0.33 -8.35
C ARG A 31 -10.29 -0.10 -8.91
N PHE A 32 -11.10 -0.80 -8.14
CA PHE A 32 -12.29 -1.48 -8.65
C PHE A 32 -13.60 -0.74 -8.39
N ALA A 33 -13.68 0.08 -7.34
CA ALA A 33 -14.86 0.89 -7.08
C ALA A 33 -14.66 2.33 -7.58
N VAL A 34 -13.66 3.03 -7.02
CA VAL A 34 -13.50 4.46 -7.24
C VAL A 34 -13.11 4.78 -8.68
N HIS A 35 -12.09 4.10 -9.24
CA HIS A 35 -11.61 4.41 -10.59
C HIS A 35 -12.71 4.29 -11.66
N TYR A 36 -13.50 3.21 -11.61
CA TYR A 36 -14.60 3.00 -12.55
C TYR A 36 -15.76 3.98 -12.31
N SER A 37 -16.10 4.27 -11.06
CA SER A 37 -17.07 5.33 -10.74
C SER A 37 -16.64 6.69 -11.31
N MET A 38 -15.35 7.04 -11.24
CA MET A 38 -14.86 8.29 -11.80
C MET A 38 -14.95 8.34 -13.34
N GLN A 39 -14.95 7.21 -14.05
CA GLN A 39 -15.08 7.23 -15.51
C GLN A 39 -16.45 7.74 -15.98
N ASN A 40 -17.48 7.64 -15.14
CA ASN A 40 -18.84 8.12 -15.43
C ASN A 40 -18.99 9.64 -15.34
N ILE A 41 -17.96 10.36 -14.87
CA ILE A 41 -17.95 11.82 -14.88
C ILE A 41 -17.53 12.27 -16.28
N GLU A 42 -18.48 12.84 -17.03
CA GLU A 42 -18.26 13.32 -18.40
C GLU A 42 -17.27 14.48 -18.44
N GLU A 43 -17.44 15.45 -17.55
CA GLU A 43 -16.63 16.66 -17.56
C GLU A 43 -15.18 16.39 -17.12
N PRO A 44 -14.19 16.48 -18.04
CA PRO A 44 -12.84 15.98 -17.79
C PRO A 44 -12.13 16.68 -16.62
N LYS A 45 -12.35 17.98 -16.45
CA LYS A 45 -11.76 18.77 -15.36
C LYS A 45 -12.29 18.32 -14.01
N ILE A 46 -13.61 18.09 -13.90
CA ILE A 46 -14.23 17.60 -12.66
C ILE A 46 -13.73 16.19 -12.33
N ARG A 47 -13.66 15.30 -13.33
CA ARG A 47 -13.15 13.94 -13.17
C ARG A 47 -11.71 13.91 -12.64
N LEU A 48 -10.82 14.74 -13.22
CA LEU A 48 -9.43 14.84 -12.77
C LEU A 48 -9.34 15.36 -11.33
N GLY A 49 -10.05 16.44 -11.01
CA GLY A 49 -10.07 17.01 -9.67
C GLY A 49 -10.57 16.02 -8.61
N ARG A 50 -11.66 15.28 -8.90
CA ARG A 50 -12.18 14.24 -8.01
C ARG A 50 -11.20 13.07 -7.84
N THR A 51 -10.52 12.68 -8.92
CA THR A 51 -9.47 11.64 -8.85
C THR A 51 -8.33 12.06 -7.92
N LEU A 52 -7.86 13.31 -8.03
CA LEU A 52 -6.80 13.86 -7.17
C LEU A 52 -7.21 13.92 -5.70
N GLU A 53 -8.45 14.33 -5.43
CA GLU A 53 -9.00 14.38 -4.06
C GLU A 53 -9.18 12.99 -3.45
N ASN A 54 -9.68 12.02 -4.22
CA ASN A 54 -9.78 10.63 -3.77
C ASN A 54 -8.41 10.05 -3.42
N LEU A 55 -7.40 10.29 -4.27
CA LEU A 55 -6.02 9.86 -3.99
C LEU A 55 -5.44 10.54 -2.75
N LYS A 56 -5.75 11.82 -2.50
CA LYS A 56 -5.33 12.53 -1.28
C LYS A 56 -5.83 11.82 -0.03
N ARG A 57 -7.14 11.55 0.03
CA ARG A 57 -7.79 10.87 1.16
C ARG A 57 -7.27 9.45 1.34
N PHE A 58 -7.09 8.73 0.23
CA PHE A 58 -6.48 7.41 0.24
C PHE A 58 -5.08 7.43 0.87
N PHE A 59 -4.21 8.38 0.47
CA PHE A 59 -2.88 8.48 1.05
C PHE A 59 -2.90 8.86 2.54
N SER A 60 -3.76 9.78 2.96
CA SER A 60 -3.91 10.13 4.38
C SER A 60 -4.28 8.93 5.27
N MET A 61 -5.02 7.96 4.73
CA MET A 61 -5.39 6.73 5.43
C MET A 61 -4.30 5.65 5.34
N VAL A 62 -3.69 5.48 4.16
CA VAL A 62 -2.76 4.37 3.90
C VAL A 62 -1.35 4.63 4.41
N ILE A 63 -0.86 5.87 4.38
CA ILE A 63 0.50 6.19 4.86
C ILE A 63 0.69 5.77 6.33
N PRO A 64 -0.21 6.12 7.28
CA PRO A 64 -0.11 5.62 8.65
C PRO A 64 -0.09 4.09 8.72
N SER A 65 -0.92 3.41 7.92
CA SER A 65 -0.97 1.95 7.87
C SER A 65 0.37 1.35 7.39
N ILE A 66 0.98 1.90 6.35
CA ILE A 66 2.30 1.46 5.86
C ILE A 66 3.36 1.61 6.96
N ILE A 67 3.37 2.74 7.66
CA ILE A 67 4.33 3.00 8.75
C ILE A 67 4.13 2.02 9.91
N THR A 68 2.88 1.82 10.35
CA THR A 68 2.57 0.84 11.41
C THR A 68 2.95 -0.58 10.98
N LEU A 69 2.72 -0.94 9.72
CA LEU A 69 3.09 -2.24 9.16
C LEU A 69 4.61 -2.47 9.19
N LEU A 70 5.41 -1.44 8.86
CA LEU A 70 6.88 -1.48 8.94
C LEU A 70 7.38 -1.74 10.35
N ILE A 71 6.91 -0.91 11.28
CA ILE A 71 7.37 -0.97 12.66
C ILE A 71 7.05 -2.34 13.25
N THR A 72 5.83 -2.83 13.03
CA THR A 72 5.41 -4.15 13.50
C THR A 72 6.13 -5.29 12.79
N ALA A 73 6.44 -5.18 11.50
CA ALA A 73 7.23 -6.19 10.77
C ALA A 73 8.63 -6.35 11.39
N ILE A 74 9.32 -5.24 11.66
CA ILE A 74 10.65 -5.26 12.29
C ILE A 74 10.57 -5.87 13.69
N ILE A 75 9.54 -5.53 14.49
CA ILE A 75 9.33 -6.14 15.80
C ILE A 75 9.20 -7.66 15.68
N LEU A 76 8.34 -8.15 14.77
CA LEU A 76 8.08 -9.57 14.60
C LEU A 76 9.31 -10.35 14.14
N ILE A 77 10.06 -9.83 13.17
CA ILE A 77 11.28 -10.47 12.66
C ILE A 77 12.34 -10.61 13.75
N LEU A 78 12.51 -9.58 14.59
CA LEU A 78 13.51 -9.59 15.67
C LEU A 78 13.06 -10.39 16.89
N ALA A 79 11.75 -10.52 17.14
CA ALA A 79 11.24 -11.22 18.30
C ALA A 79 11.06 -12.72 18.07
N LEU A 80 10.67 -13.15 16.87
CA LEU A 80 10.38 -14.55 16.53
C LEU A 80 11.62 -15.33 16.06
N ASP A 81 12.75 -14.65 15.86
CA ASP A 81 14.07 -15.20 15.55
C ASP A 81 14.09 -16.34 14.50
N PHE A 82 13.48 -16.06 13.33
CA PHE A 82 13.32 -17.05 12.26
C PHE A 82 14.63 -17.56 11.63
N LYS A 83 15.81 -17.01 11.96
CA LYS A 83 17.05 -17.18 11.18
C LYS A 83 17.49 -18.62 11.01
N ASP A 84 17.25 -19.47 12.00
CA ASP A 84 17.65 -20.88 11.99
C ASP A 84 16.52 -21.83 11.54
N THR A 85 15.44 -21.27 10.97
CA THR A 85 14.24 -22.02 10.57
C THR A 85 14.13 -22.14 9.06
N GLU A 86 13.52 -23.23 8.56
CA GLU A 86 13.21 -23.37 7.13
C GLU A 86 12.23 -22.30 6.62
N LEU A 87 11.53 -21.62 7.54
CA LEU A 87 10.57 -20.56 7.24
C LEU A 87 11.24 -19.23 6.91
N TYR A 88 12.52 -19.05 7.24
CA TYR A 88 13.25 -17.79 7.02
C TYR A 88 13.22 -17.33 5.56
N LYS A 89 13.25 -18.28 4.61
CA LYS A 89 13.14 -17.99 3.17
C LYS A 89 11.82 -17.28 2.81
N PHE A 90 10.71 -17.64 3.47
CA PHE A 90 9.41 -17.01 3.24
C PHE A 90 9.35 -15.63 3.88
N VAL A 91 10.01 -15.43 5.04
CA VAL A 91 10.19 -14.11 5.65
C VAL A 91 10.93 -13.18 4.68
N ILE A 92 12.10 -13.59 4.18
CA ILE A 92 12.88 -12.80 3.22
C ILE A 92 12.08 -12.50 1.96
N ALA A 93 11.42 -13.50 1.37
CA ALA A 93 10.62 -13.31 0.17
C ALA A 93 9.49 -12.29 0.39
N LYS A 94 8.80 -12.38 1.52
CA LYS A 94 7.75 -11.42 1.91
C LYS A 94 8.32 -10.01 2.06
N GLU A 95 9.45 -9.84 2.74
CA GLU A 95 10.08 -8.53 2.93
C GLU A 95 10.56 -7.90 1.61
N ILE A 96 11.09 -8.70 0.67
CA ILE A 96 11.47 -8.22 -0.67
C ILE A 96 10.23 -7.70 -1.43
N ILE A 97 9.15 -8.48 -1.43
CA ILE A 97 7.89 -8.06 -2.08
C ILE A 97 7.41 -6.76 -1.46
N TRP A 98 7.42 -6.68 -0.14
CA TRP A 98 6.93 -5.53 0.60
C TRP A 98 7.77 -4.26 0.37
N PHE A 99 9.08 -4.41 0.24
CA PHE A 99 9.99 -3.34 -0.17
C PHE A 99 9.64 -2.83 -1.58
N ILE A 100 9.44 -3.73 -2.55
CA ILE A 100 9.04 -3.37 -3.91
C ILE A 100 7.69 -2.64 -3.92
N MET A 101 6.70 -3.14 -3.16
CA MET A 101 5.39 -2.49 -3.01
C MET A 101 5.50 -1.06 -2.48
N THR A 102 6.38 -0.85 -1.50
CA THR A 102 6.65 0.48 -0.93
C THR A 102 7.28 1.42 -1.96
N LEU A 103 8.25 0.94 -2.75
CA LEU A 103 8.83 1.73 -3.84
C LEU A 103 7.78 2.12 -4.89
N ILE A 104 6.91 1.18 -5.27
CA ILE A 104 5.78 1.46 -6.17
C ILE A 104 4.87 2.53 -5.57
N PHE A 105 4.56 2.45 -4.27
CA PHE A 105 3.75 3.44 -3.58
C PHE A 105 4.41 4.83 -3.57
N VAL A 106 5.72 4.92 -3.34
CA VAL A 106 6.47 6.18 -3.43
C VAL A 106 6.36 6.78 -4.84
N VAL A 107 6.50 5.97 -5.89
CA VAL A 107 6.32 6.42 -7.28
C VAL A 107 4.90 6.92 -7.52
N ILE A 108 3.88 6.22 -7.02
CA ILE A 108 2.47 6.64 -7.09
C ILE A 108 2.28 8.00 -6.40
N TYR A 109 2.84 8.18 -5.20
CA TYR A 109 2.76 9.43 -4.44
C TYR A 109 3.38 10.61 -5.19
N ILE A 110 4.60 10.44 -5.71
CA ILE A 110 5.31 11.47 -6.50
C ILE A 110 4.52 11.83 -7.76
N LYS A 111 3.97 10.83 -8.47
CA LYS A 111 3.16 11.08 -9.68
C LYS A 111 1.88 11.84 -9.36
N ARG A 112 1.21 11.53 -8.26
CA ARG A 112 0.03 12.28 -7.81
C ARG A 112 0.38 13.72 -7.44
N ASP A 113 1.51 13.97 -6.77
CA ASP A 113 1.98 15.32 -6.46
C ASP A 113 2.24 16.14 -7.74
N LYS A 114 2.94 15.55 -8.71
CA LYS A 114 3.15 16.17 -10.03
C LYS A 114 1.83 16.44 -10.75
N ALA A 115 0.87 15.51 -10.67
CA ALA A 115 -0.45 15.68 -11.26
C ALA A 115 -1.25 16.81 -10.59
N GLN A 116 -1.16 16.94 -9.26
CA GLN A 116 -1.80 18.02 -8.52
C GLN A 116 -1.27 19.38 -8.97
N LYS A 117 0.06 19.54 -9.01
CA LYS A 117 0.71 20.78 -9.46
C LYS A 117 0.30 21.17 -10.88
N ALA A 118 0.25 20.21 -11.81
CA ALA A 118 -0.18 20.45 -13.18
C ALA A 118 -1.67 20.82 -13.25
N PHE A 119 -2.53 20.19 -12.43
CA PHE A 119 -3.95 20.54 -12.36
C PHE A 119 -4.17 21.97 -11.85
N ASP A 120 -3.43 22.35 -10.80
CA ASP A 120 -3.53 23.68 -10.19
C ASP A 120 -3.02 24.79 -11.13
N SER A 121 -2.06 24.48 -12.01
CA SER A 121 -1.58 25.38 -13.07
C SER A 121 -2.43 25.38 -14.34
N GLY A 122 -3.52 24.60 -14.39
CA GLY A 122 -4.39 24.47 -15.57
C GLY A 122 -3.88 23.55 -16.69
N ASP A 123 -2.75 22.86 -16.49
CA ASP A 123 -2.22 21.86 -17.43
C ASP A 123 -2.87 20.49 -17.18
N PHE A 124 -4.12 20.37 -17.64
CA PHE A 124 -4.91 19.15 -17.45
C PHE A 124 -4.38 17.94 -18.22
N LEU A 125 -3.67 18.16 -19.33
CA LEU A 125 -3.08 17.08 -20.12
C LEU A 125 -1.94 16.42 -19.36
N SER A 126 -1.01 17.20 -18.82
CA SER A 126 0.07 16.67 -17.97
C SER A 126 -0.48 16.02 -16.71
N ALA A 127 -1.49 16.61 -16.07
CA ALA A 127 -2.15 16.01 -14.91
C ALA A 127 -2.71 14.62 -15.23
N LYS A 128 -3.45 14.50 -16.34
CA LYS A 128 -3.98 13.21 -16.83
C LYS A 128 -2.86 12.20 -17.10
N ASN A 129 -1.80 12.62 -17.79
CA ASN A 129 -0.69 11.74 -18.15
C ASN A 129 0.06 11.20 -16.92
N GLN A 130 0.18 12.00 -15.86
CA GLN A 130 0.77 11.52 -14.60
C GLN A 130 -0.14 10.52 -13.87
N LEU A 131 -1.46 10.68 -13.93
CA LEU A 131 -2.43 9.80 -13.27
C LEU A 131 -2.71 8.49 -14.03
N ASN A 132 -2.68 8.51 -15.36
CA ASN A 132 -2.94 7.33 -16.21
C ASN A 132 -2.19 6.05 -15.78
N PRO A 133 -0.87 6.06 -15.51
CA PRO A 133 -0.15 4.84 -15.13
C PRO A 133 -0.54 4.29 -13.76
N LEU A 134 -1.10 5.11 -12.85
CA LEU A 134 -1.48 4.67 -11.49
C LEU A 134 -2.52 3.56 -11.58
N ALA A 135 -3.66 3.88 -12.21
CA ALA A 135 -4.73 2.90 -12.35
C ALA A 135 -4.34 1.79 -13.32
N LYS A 136 -3.67 2.11 -14.43
CA LYS A 136 -3.40 1.13 -15.49
C LYS A 136 -2.40 0.04 -15.07
N TYR A 137 -1.37 0.39 -14.29
CA TYR A 137 -0.26 -0.52 -14.01
C TYR A 137 0.13 -0.55 -12.54
N LEU A 138 0.44 0.61 -11.95
CA LEU A 138 1.12 0.65 -10.65
C LEU A 138 0.24 0.09 -9.53
N ILE A 139 -1.02 0.51 -9.45
CA ILE A 139 -1.95 0.03 -8.42
C ILE A 139 -2.28 -1.46 -8.62
N PRO A 140 -2.65 -1.95 -9.83
CA PRO A 140 -2.87 -3.38 -10.05
C PRO A 140 -1.67 -4.27 -9.71
N ILE A 141 -0.46 -3.88 -10.11
CA ILE A 141 0.77 -4.62 -9.77
C ILE A 141 0.95 -4.65 -8.26
N ASN A 142 0.75 -3.51 -7.58
CA ASN A 142 0.89 -3.43 -6.13
C ASN A 142 -0.15 -4.28 -5.39
N ILE A 143 -1.39 -4.35 -5.88
CA ILE A 143 -2.43 -5.25 -5.35
C ILE A 143 -1.99 -6.71 -5.49
N PHE A 144 -1.51 -7.11 -6.67
CA PHE A 144 -1.06 -8.48 -6.92
C PHE A 144 0.08 -8.87 -5.96
N LEU A 145 1.11 -8.03 -5.85
CA LEU A 145 2.20 -8.22 -4.91
C LEU A 145 1.69 -8.32 -3.46
N GLY A 146 0.74 -7.47 -3.07
CA GLY A 146 0.13 -7.50 -1.74
C GLY A 146 -0.57 -8.82 -1.44
N ILE A 147 -1.32 -9.37 -2.40
CA ILE A 147 -1.98 -10.67 -2.25
C ILE A 147 -0.94 -11.79 -2.07
N VAL A 148 0.13 -11.78 -2.87
CA VAL A 148 1.23 -12.75 -2.73
C VAL A 148 1.90 -12.62 -1.35
N ALA A 149 2.16 -11.40 -0.89
CA ALA A 149 2.74 -11.15 0.43
C ALA A 149 1.83 -11.65 1.57
N VAL A 150 0.51 -11.52 1.43
CA VAL A 150 -0.46 -12.07 2.41
C VAL A 150 -0.40 -13.60 2.44
N ILE A 151 -0.32 -14.27 1.28
CA ILE A 151 -0.17 -15.73 1.23
C ILE A 151 1.10 -16.17 1.97
N LEU A 152 2.23 -15.50 1.72
CA LEU A 152 3.48 -15.76 2.45
C LEU A 152 3.34 -15.47 3.95
N GLY A 153 2.61 -14.42 4.34
CA GLY A 153 2.32 -14.14 5.74
C GLY A 153 1.51 -15.26 6.41
N ILE A 154 0.54 -15.85 5.71
CA ILE A 154 -0.24 -16.98 6.21
C ILE A 154 0.65 -18.21 6.41
N THR A 155 1.63 -18.47 5.53
CA THR A 155 2.58 -19.59 5.72
C THR A 155 3.46 -19.45 6.96
N LEU A 156 3.57 -18.24 7.51
CA LEU A 156 4.34 -17.96 8.74
C LEU A 156 3.47 -18.04 10.01
N ARG A 157 2.17 -18.36 9.89
CA ARG A 157 1.27 -18.49 11.05
C ARG A 157 1.64 -19.72 11.87
N GLY A 158 1.62 -19.57 13.20
CA GLY A 158 1.85 -20.67 14.15
C GLY A 158 3.28 -20.75 14.67
N PHE A 159 4.12 -19.76 14.33
CA PHE A 159 5.38 -19.45 14.98
C PHE A 159 5.17 -18.39 16.08
#